data_AF-A0A939YJ01-F1
#
_entry.id   AF-A0A939YJ01-F1
#
_cell.length_a   1.000
_cell.length_b   1.000
_cell.length_c   1.000
_cell.angle_alpha   90.00
_cell.angle_beta   90.00
_cell.angle_gamma   90.00
#
_symmetry.space_group_name_H-M   'P 1'
#
loop_
_entity.id
_entity.type
_entity.pdbx_description
1 polymer ?
#
loop_
_entity_poly.entity_id
_entity_poly.type
_entity_poly.pdbx_seq_one_letter_code
_entity_poly.pdbx_strand_id
1 'polypeptide(L)'
;MPAVINDSAYRYDSFSNGEVLFGKKNCLPAMGWNSWNAFGSGNTELLTKAMAEKIVELGLDKLGYKYVVLDDGCYRAARVDGHLESDEKKFPGGFMAMSDFIHGKGLKFGMYNDVGSRLCSGLEVGTCGYEDIDARDYIKWKIDYFKIDNCYNVWDNATFSNPENARFTFAPDIYGIRLIGPDGEVLMEMTSPRDGIITGTRAFISGDHVTGNGTYDGTGPDASPVGEESSELHFKIPVTEPGEYGLSVLYRSGKSEGCGQWLQVAVGSEYYYDDFLPETDGGNGSAIWSESIRIKLGSGENLLRLMNHRRQENTLTSYAKIREEFAKIAPDSDIIFSICEWGKTQPQNWGYKVGDSWRILNDITFQVGSDGDSGHAAWEGAYTTSVTAQYNKAVIMDEFAGLGKGWNDPDMLMIGMNGLSETMCKTHMTMWCMLNSPLMLGMDLRNVEKGDWVYSVISNSDVIALNQDALGVQAKRIYTTKAVSPDTTYIRDNDRLDVLAKPLADGSVALSFINVSLGDRGDDIFISKELIKNYIGSKMIRFEEFFSASGYEVTDIWTKEKKTVSGDCFRLKDFHPDALKACDNVTIIITAF
;
A
#
# COMPACT_ATOMS: atom_id res chain seq x y z
N MET A 1 -12.74 8.83 20.43
CA MET A 1 -12.93 7.37 20.53
C MET A 1 -12.87 6.83 19.12
N PRO A 2 -12.32 5.63 18.97
CA PRO A 2 -12.00 5.11 17.68
C PRO A 2 -13.32 4.57 17.05
N ALA A 3 -13.58 4.84 15.76
CA ALA A 3 -14.74 4.36 14.97
C ALA A 3 -14.99 2.82 15.00
N VAL A 4 -16.15 2.39 15.51
CA VAL A 4 -16.53 0.97 15.58
C VAL A 4 -16.76 0.36 14.19
N ILE A 5 -16.27 -0.86 13.95
CA ILE A 5 -16.53 -1.64 12.72
C ILE A 5 -17.97 -2.18 12.73
N ASN A 6 -18.91 -1.36 12.28
CA ASN A 6 -20.34 -1.68 12.26
C ASN A 6 -20.88 -2.03 10.85
N ASP A 7 -20.04 -1.97 9.82
CA ASP A 7 -20.39 -2.31 8.45
C ASP A 7 -19.58 -3.53 7.98
N SER A 8 -20.27 -4.53 7.42
CA SER A 8 -19.64 -5.70 6.81
C SER A 8 -18.71 -5.35 5.64
N ALA A 9 -18.89 -4.21 4.99
CA ALA A 9 -18.03 -3.73 3.92
C ALA A 9 -16.61 -3.35 4.37
N TYR A 10 -16.37 -3.28 5.68
CA TYR A 10 -15.05 -3.04 6.29
C TYR A 10 -14.40 -4.32 6.82
N ARG A 11 -15.10 -5.45 6.74
CA ARG A 11 -14.62 -6.74 7.24
C ARG A 11 -13.85 -7.50 6.19
N TYR A 12 -12.99 -8.40 6.64
CA TYR A 12 -12.02 -9.11 5.81
C TYR A 12 -12.66 -9.93 4.68
N ASP A 13 -13.81 -10.54 4.94
CA ASP A 13 -14.58 -11.29 3.94
C ASP A 13 -15.04 -10.44 2.75
N SER A 14 -15.12 -9.12 2.91
CA SER A 14 -15.43 -8.19 1.83
C SER A 14 -14.21 -7.79 0.97
N PHE A 15 -12.97 -8.10 1.40
CA PHE A 15 -11.76 -7.59 0.74
C PHE A 15 -11.60 -8.10 -0.68
N SER A 16 -12.07 -9.30 -0.99
CA SER A 16 -11.94 -9.89 -2.33
C SER A 16 -13.12 -9.63 -3.26
N ASN A 17 -14.14 -8.88 -2.83
CA ASN A 17 -15.38 -8.73 -3.61
C ASN A 17 -15.27 -7.75 -4.80
N GLY A 18 -14.19 -6.96 -4.88
CA GLY A 18 -13.97 -5.99 -5.95
C GLY A 18 -14.84 -4.74 -5.87
N GLU A 19 -15.61 -4.57 -4.81
CA GLU A 19 -16.50 -3.42 -4.61
C GLU A 19 -15.73 -2.25 -3.98
N VAL A 20 -15.74 -1.11 -4.68
CA VAL A 20 -15.20 0.16 -4.18
C VAL A 20 -16.20 0.84 -3.25
N LEU A 21 -15.68 1.66 -2.34
CA LEU A 21 -16.49 2.48 -1.43
C LEU A 21 -16.51 3.94 -1.89
N PHE A 22 -17.54 4.66 -1.43
CA PHE A 22 -17.64 6.12 -1.56
C PHE A 22 -17.46 6.67 -2.99
N GLY A 23 -17.94 5.92 -4.00
CA GLY A 23 -17.96 6.37 -5.39
C GLY A 23 -16.59 6.66 -6.01
N LYS A 24 -15.53 5.98 -5.54
CA LYS A 24 -14.17 6.11 -6.09
C LYS A 24 -14.17 5.95 -7.62
N LYS A 25 -13.45 6.86 -8.29
CA LYS A 25 -13.33 6.93 -9.75
C LYS A 25 -12.03 6.26 -10.22
N ASN A 26 -12.03 5.76 -11.46
CA ASN A 26 -10.84 5.19 -12.06
C ASN A 26 -9.90 6.32 -12.51
N CYS A 27 -8.60 6.18 -12.24
CA CYS A 27 -7.57 7.09 -12.73
C CYS A 27 -6.31 6.31 -13.12
N LEU A 28 -5.52 6.86 -14.05
CA LEU A 28 -4.15 6.42 -14.31
C LEU A 28 -3.23 6.79 -13.13
N PRO A 29 -2.00 6.24 -13.05
CA PRO A 29 -1.08 6.57 -11.97
C PRO A 29 -0.83 8.08 -11.90
N ALA A 30 -0.87 8.64 -10.69
CA ALA A 30 -0.60 10.05 -10.48
C ALA A 30 0.86 10.38 -10.81
N MET A 31 1.09 11.53 -11.45
CA MET A 31 2.43 12.02 -11.76
C MET A 31 2.61 13.42 -11.19
N GLY A 32 3.72 13.67 -10.52
CA GLY A 32 3.96 14.95 -9.87
C GLY A 32 5.28 15.02 -9.13
N TRP A 33 5.29 15.83 -8.08
CA TRP A 33 6.42 16.07 -7.20
C TRP A 33 5.96 16.03 -5.75
N ASN A 34 6.78 15.48 -4.87
CA ASN A 34 6.54 15.45 -3.42
C ASN A 34 7.75 16.04 -2.68
N SER A 35 7.49 16.84 -1.64
CA SER A 35 8.54 17.56 -0.92
C SER A 35 9.45 16.73 -0.02
N TRP A 36 9.06 15.51 0.35
CA TRP A 36 9.71 14.74 1.41
C TRP A 36 11.15 14.37 1.10
N ASN A 37 11.41 13.68 -0.02
CA ASN A 37 12.78 13.28 -0.36
C ASN A 37 13.69 14.48 -0.64
N ALA A 38 13.14 15.60 -1.12
CA ALA A 38 13.92 16.79 -1.44
C ALA A 38 14.29 17.62 -0.20
N PHE A 39 13.36 17.77 0.75
CA PHE A 39 13.51 18.75 1.84
C PHE A 39 13.17 18.23 3.23
N GLY A 40 12.65 17.01 3.35
CA GLY A 40 12.08 16.47 4.59
C GLY A 40 11.10 17.47 5.22
N SER A 41 11.14 17.58 6.54
CA SER A 41 10.39 18.61 7.28
C SER A 41 10.94 20.04 7.10
N GLY A 42 12.00 20.24 6.31
CA GLY A 42 12.57 21.56 6.00
C GLY A 42 11.87 22.30 4.86
N ASN A 43 10.80 21.74 4.29
CA ASN A 43 10.00 22.38 3.24
C ASN A 43 9.41 23.73 3.69
N THR A 44 9.33 24.68 2.76
CA THR A 44 8.78 26.03 2.99
C THR A 44 7.94 26.46 1.80
N GLU A 45 7.13 27.50 1.99
CA GLU A 45 6.34 28.10 0.92
C GLU A 45 7.21 28.54 -0.26
N LEU A 46 8.38 29.12 0.00
CA LEU A 46 9.30 29.57 -1.05
C LEU A 46 9.83 28.38 -1.87
N LEU A 47 10.26 27.32 -1.18
CA LEU A 47 10.78 26.11 -1.85
C LEU A 47 9.69 25.43 -2.68
N THR A 48 8.50 25.23 -2.11
CA THR A 48 7.38 24.60 -2.83
C THR A 48 6.95 25.40 -4.05
N LYS A 49 6.90 26.75 -3.95
CA LYS A 49 6.62 27.61 -5.10
C LYS A 49 7.68 27.46 -6.20
N ALA A 50 8.96 27.41 -5.82
CA ALA A 50 10.04 27.19 -6.78
C ALA A 50 9.93 25.84 -7.51
N MET A 51 9.47 24.78 -6.83
CA MET A 51 9.24 23.47 -7.44
C MET A 51 8.10 23.50 -8.45
N ALA A 52 6.97 24.11 -8.07
CA ALA A 52 5.84 24.31 -8.99
C ALA A 52 6.25 25.12 -10.23
N GLU A 53 7.08 26.14 -10.06
CA GLU A 53 7.61 26.93 -11.17
C GLU A 53 8.53 26.11 -12.08
N LYS A 54 9.43 25.31 -11.49
CA LYS A 54 10.33 24.46 -12.25
C LYS A 54 9.61 23.37 -13.03
N ILE A 55 8.52 22.80 -12.51
CA ILE A 55 7.68 21.85 -13.27
C ILE A 55 7.20 22.47 -14.59
N VAL A 56 6.71 23.71 -14.55
CA VAL A 56 6.23 24.43 -15.74
C VAL A 56 7.38 24.90 -16.63
N GLU A 57 8.45 25.44 -16.04
CA GLU A 57 9.63 25.92 -16.77
C GLU A 57 10.28 24.78 -17.58
N LEU A 58 10.42 23.60 -16.96
CA LEU A 58 10.95 22.40 -17.58
C LEU A 58 9.93 21.75 -18.53
N GLY A 59 8.67 22.15 -18.53
CA GLY A 59 7.62 21.59 -19.40
C GLY A 59 7.15 20.20 -18.97
N LEU A 60 7.40 19.82 -17.72
CA LEU A 60 7.00 18.53 -17.15
C LEU A 60 5.47 18.45 -16.96
N ASP A 61 4.81 19.58 -16.75
CA ASP A 61 3.35 19.71 -16.73
C ASP A 61 2.70 19.12 -18.00
N LYS A 62 3.33 19.35 -19.16
CA LYS A 62 2.87 18.86 -20.47
C LYS A 62 3.09 17.36 -20.66
N LEU A 63 4.01 16.77 -19.89
CA LEU A 63 4.26 15.33 -19.86
C LEU A 63 3.38 14.59 -18.85
N GLY A 64 2.61 15.31 -18.04
CA GLY A 64 1.66 14.74 -17.09
C GLY A 64 1.99 15.00 -15.62
N TYR A 65 3.17 15.55 -15.29
CA TYR A 65 3.53 15.89 -13.92
C TYR A 65 2.70 17.08 -13.41
N LYS A 66 1.56 16.79 -12.79
CA LYS A 66 0.56 17.80 -12.42
C LYS A 66 0.49 18.05 -10.93
N TYR A 67 0.80 17.05 -10.10
CA TYR A 67 0.62 17.17 -8.65
C TYR A 67 1.86 17.79 -7.98
N VAL A 68 1.65 18.75 -7.08
CA VAL A 68 2.66 19.30 -6.18
C VAL A 68 2.21 19.00 -4.76
N VAL A 69 2.77 17.94 -4.17
CA VAL A 69 2.36 17.40 -2.87
C VAL A 69 3.26 17.95 -1.78
N LEU A 70 2.66 18.68 -0.85
CA LEU A 70 3.30 19.17 0.36
C LEU A 70 3.23 18.10 1.45
N ASP A 71 4.38 17.52 1.78
CA ASP A 71 4.52 16.44 2.76
C ASP A 71 4.61 16.96 4.21
N ASP A 72 4.95 16.08 5.15
CA ASP A 72 5.07 16.42 6.58
C ASP A 72 6.02 17.62 6.83
N GLY A 73 5.83 18.32 7.95
CA GLY A 73 6.61 19.49 8.35
C GLY A 73 5.99 20.86 8.02
N CYS A 74 4.76 20.89 7.49
CA CYS A 74 4.10 22.12 7.05
C CYS A 74 3.04 22.70 8.01
N TYR A 75 2.58 21.93 9.00
CA TYR A 75 1.56 22.35 9.97
C TYR A 75 2.16 23.04 11.19
N ARG A 76 1.34 23.84 11.88
CA ARG A 76 1.61 24.24 13.27
C ARG A 76 1.71 23.00 14.16
N ALA A 77 2.44 23.14 15.26
CA ALA A 77 2.59 22.06 16.23
C ALA A 77 1.29 21.68 16.97
N ALA A 78 0.31 22.58 17.00
CA ALA A 78 -0.98 22.36 17.63
C ALA A 78 -2.11 22.94 16.79
N ARG A 79 -3.29 22.30 16.88
CA ARG A 79 -4.54 22.79 16.31
C ARG A 79 -4.96 24.12 16.95
N VAL A 80 -5.62 24.98 16.18
CA VAL A 80 -6.21 26.23 16.66
C VAL A 80 -7.72 26.11 16.55
N ASP A 81 -8.42 26.17 17.70
CA ASP A 81 -9.86 25.96 17.79
C ASP A 81 -10.36 24.65 17.11
N GLY A 82 -9.54 23.59 17.20
CA GLY A 82 -9.81 22.28 16.60
C GLY A 82 -9.37 22.12 15.14
N HIS A 83 -9.03 23.22 14.47
CA HIS A 83 -8.64 23.24 13.06
C HIS A 83 -7.14 23.08 12.85
N LEU A 84 -6.80 22.51 11.69
CA LEU A 84 -5.42 22.48 11.19
C LEU A 84 -5.02 23.86 10.68
N GLU A 85 -3.78 24.24 10.92
CA GLU A 85 -3.21 25.50 10.40
C GLU A 85 -1.77 25.28 9.94
N SER A 86 -1.35 26.10 8.97
CA SER A 86 0.02 26.10 8.46
C SER A 86 1.01 26.72 9.45
N ASP A 87 2.24 26.22 9.50
CA ASP A 87 3.33 26.87 10.22
C ASP A 87 3.58 28.27 9.62
N GLU A 88 3.26 29.34 10.34
CA GLU A 88 3.33 30.73 9.86
C GLU A 88 4.75 31.17 9.45
N LYS A 89 5.80 30.53 9.99
CA LYS A 89 7.18 30.89 9.64
C LYS A 89 7.57 30.27 8.31
N LYS A 90 7.17 29.03 8.07
CA LYS A 90 7.45 28.31 6.82
C LYS A 90 6.48 28.66 5.70
N PHE A 91 5.22 28.93 6.04
CA PHE A 91 4.10 29.18 5.13
C PHE A 91 3.32 30.44 5.55
N PRO A 92 3.94 31.63 5.48
CA PRO A 92 3.33 32.88 5.91
C PRO A 92 2.06 33.28 5.13
N GLY A 93 1.88 32.77 3.90
CA GLY A 93 0.65 32.96 3.11
C GLY A 93 -0.46 31.96 3.44
N GLY A 94 -0.14 30.89 4.18
CA GLY A 94 -1.03 29.78 4.48
C GLY A 94 -1.37 28.88 3.29
N PHE A 95 -2.03 27.76 3.57
CA PHE A 95 -2.30 26.72 2.57
C PHE A 95 -3.23 27.16 1.44
N MET A 96 -4.17 28.06 1.70
CA MET A 96 -5.08 28.55 0.66
C MET A 96 -4.35 29.40 -0.40
N ALA A 97 -3.41 30.25 0.03
CA ALA A 97 -2.59 31.03 -0.90
C ALA A 97 -1.60 30.15 -1.68
N MET A 98 -1.08 29.09 -1.04
CA MET A 98 -0.28 28.06 -1.72
C MET A 98 -1.09 27.34 -2.80
N SER A 99 -2.29 26.89 -2.45
CA SER A 99 -3.22 26.21 -3.35
C SER A 99 -3.56 27.09 -4.56
N ASP A 100 -3.98 28.34 -4.32
CA ASP A 100 -4.29 29.29 -5.40
C ASP A 100 -3.08 29.57 -6.30
N PHE A 101 -1.86 29.62 -5.74
CA PHE A 101 -0.64 29.77 -6.54
C PHE A 101 -0.39 28.56 -7.45
N ILE A 102 -0.52 27.34 -6.90
CA ILE A 102 -0.29 26.09 -7.65
C ILE A 102 -1.35 25.93 -8.75
N HIS A 103 -2.63 26.15 -8.44
CA HIS A 103 -3.70 26.14 -9.43
C HIS A 103 -3.52 27.22 -10.49
N GLY A 104 -3.03 28.41 -10.11
CA GLY A 104 -2.71 29.49 -11.04
C GLY A 104 -1.63 29.14 -12.07
N LYS A 105 -0.82 28.10 -11.80
CA LYS A 105 0.17 27.53 -12.74
C LYS A 105 -0.42 26.41 -13.61
N GLY A 106 -1.70 26.05 -13.43
CA GLY A 106 -2.32 24.89 -14.09
C GLY A 106 -1.93 23.54 -13.46
N LEU A 107 -1.32 23.55 -12.28
CA LEU A 107 -0.94 22.36 -11.51
C LEU A 107 -2.02 22.05 -10.46
N LYS A 108 -1.86 20.91 -9.77
CA LYS A 108 -2.76 20.37 -8.76
C LYS A 108 -2.09 20.36 -7.39
N PHE A 109 -2.78 20.84 -6.36
CA PHE A 109 -2.20 20.97 -5.02
C PHE A 109 -2.45 19.71 -4.19
N GLY A 110 -1.41 19.12 -3.63
CA GLY A 110 -1.52 17.98 -2.73
C GLY A 110 -1.07 18.26 -1.32
N MET A 111 -1.64 17.56 -0.36
CA MET A 111 -1.25 17.64 1.05
C MET A 111 -1.07 16.26 1.68
N TYR A 112 -0.39 16.26 2.82
CA TYR A 112 -0.13 15.10 3.67
C TYR A 112 -0.87 15.21 5.00
N ASN A 113 -1.34 14.08 5.53
CA ASN A 113 -1.64 13.90 6.95
C ASN A 113 -1.52 12.41 7.30
N ASP A 114 -1.97 12.03 8.49
CA ASP A 114 -1.88 10.70 9.07
C ASP A 114 -3.25 10.30 9.66
N VAL A 115 -3.69 9.05 9.45
CA VAL A 115 -4.92 8.56 10.11
C VAL A 115 -4.78 8.41 11.63
N GLY A 116 -3.56 8.48 12.15
CA GLY A 116 -3.27 8.39 13.56
C GLY A 116 -3.50 9.68 14.34
N SER A 117 -3.10 9.64 15.61
CA SER A 117 -3.21 10.78 16.53
C SER A 117 -2.13 11.83 16.33
N ARG A 118 -1.06 11.49 15.61
CA ARG A 118 0.09 12.35 15.32
C ARG A 118 0.58 12.06 13.92
N LEU A 119 1.26 13.03 13.32
CA LEU A 119 2.05 12.82 12.11
C LEU A 119 3.28 11.95 12.42
N CYS A 120 3.92 11.39 11.40
CA CYS A 120 5.18 10.65 11.59
C CYS A 120 6.30 11.51 12.22
N SER A 121 6.33 12.83 11.96
CA SER A 121 7.20 13.78 12.67
C SER A 121 6.93 13.92 14.18
N GLY A 122 5.83 13.36 14.68
CA GLY A 122 5.40 13.38 16.08
C GLY A 122 4.49 14.55 16.46
N LEU A 123 4.17 15.45 15.52
CA LEU A 123 3.23 16.56 15.74
C LEU A 123 1.82 16.05 16.01
N GLU A 124 1.15 16.60 17.04
CA GLU A 124 -0.17 16.17 17.53
C GLU A 124 -1.33 16.74 16.70
N VAL A 125 -1.25 16.55 15.38
CA VAL A 125 -2.20 17.10 14.40
C VAL A 125 -2.64 16.04 13.36
N GLY A 126 -2.59 14.76 13.72
CA GLY A 126 -3.16 13.67 12.93
C GLY A 126 -4.70 13.73 12.86
N THR A 127 -5.31 13.03 11.91
CA THR A 127 -6.76 13.15 11.63
C THR A 127 -7.66 12.36 12.58
N CYS A 128 -7.10 11.45 13.39
CA CYS A 128 -7.89 10.59 14.30
C CYS A 128 -8.80 11.42 15.22
N GLY A 129 -10.12 11.28 15.05
CA GLY A 129 -11.14 11.99 15.83
C GLY A 129 -11.43 13.43 15.37
N TYR A 130 -10.82 13.86 14.28
CA TYR A 130 -11.02 15.17 13.62
C TYR A 130 -11.40 15.01 12.15
N GLU A 131 -11.78 13.81 11.70
CA GLU A 131 -11.90 13.47 10.28
C GLU A 131 -12.89 14.39 9.55
N ASP A 132 -14.00 14.77 10.20
CA ASP A 132 -15.02 15.64 9.61
C ASP A 132 -14.56 17.11 9.52
N ILE A 133 -13.84 17.61 10.52
CA ILE A 133 -13.27 18.96 10.55
C ILE A 133 -12.14 19.06 9.51
N ASP A 134 -11.23 18.10 9.52
CA ASP A 134 -10.07 18.08 8.64
C ASP A 134 -10.49 17.93 7.17
N ALA A 135 -11.48 17.08 6.86
CA ALA A 135 -12.04 17.01 5.51
C ALA A 135 -12.59 18.37 5.04
N ARG A 136 -13.26 19.15 5.90
CA ARG A 136 -13.72 20.51 5.54
C ARG A 136 -12.56 21.46 5.31
N ASP A 137 -11.51 21.39 6.13
CA ASP A 137 -10.32 22.23 5.99
C ASP A 137 -9.59 21.93 4.68
N TYR A 138 -9.41 20.66 4.33
CA TYR A 138 -8.80 20.25 3.07
C TYR A 138 -9.61 20.64 1.83
N ILE A 139 -10.94 20.50 1.88
CA ILE A 139 -11.82 20.99 0.80
C ILE A 139 -11.75 22.51 0.69
N LYS A 140 -11.71 23.23 1.80
CA LYS A 140 -11.53 24.70 1.83
C LYS A 140 -10.19 25.11 1.23
N TRP A 141 -9.12 24.35 1.46
CA TRP A 141 -7.82 24.56 0.84
C TRP A 141 -7.72 24.03 -0.59
N LYS A 142 -8.81 23.46 -1.14
CA LYS A 142 -8.91 22.99 -2.52
C LYS A 142 -7.82 21.98 -2.89
N ILE A 143 -7.51 21.04 -2.01
CA ILE A 143 -6.55 19.99 -2.38
C ILE A 143 -7.10 19.13 -3.53
N ASP A 144 -6.20 18.59 -4.35
CA ASP A 144 -6.44 17.64 -5.44
C ASP A 144 -5.82 16.26 -5.16
N TYR A 145 -4.97 16.17 -4.14
CA TYR A 145 -4.25 14.95 -3.79
C TYR A 145 -4.06 14.91 -2.28
N PHE A 146 -4.31 13.75 -1.68
CA PHE A 146 -4.15 13.52 -0.26
C PHE A 146 -3.29 12.29 -0.02
N LYS A 147 -2.05 12.50 0.46
CA LYS A 147 -1.22 11.43 1.02
C LYS A 147 -1.64 11.24 2.47
N ILE A 148 -1.95 10.02 2.85
CA ILE A 148 -2.50 9.70 4.16
C ILE A 148 -1.66 8.58 4.77
N ASP A 149 -0.94 8.90 5.83
CA ASP A 149 0.00 8.03 6.54
C ASP A 149 -0.65 7.24 7.68
N ASN A 150 0.12 6.40 8.37
CA ASN A 150 -0.39 5.49 9.41
C ASN A 150 0.42 5.50 10.72
N CYS A 151 1.28 6.49 10.96
CA CYS A 151 2.02 6.63 12.22
C CYS A 151 1.08 6.93 13.39
N TYR A 152 1.36 6.38 14.58
CA TYR A 152 0.54 6.61 15.77
C TYR A 152 -0.96 6.30 15.57
N ASN A 153 -1.28 5.39 14.63
CA ASN A 153 -2.62 4.89 14.45
C ASN A 153 -3.07 4.17 15.72
N VAL A 154 -4.14 4.68 16.34
CA VAL A 154 -4.65 4.17 17.62
C VAL A 154 -5.22 2.76 17.51
N TRP A 155 -5.59 2.36 16.30
CA TRP A 155 -6.16 1.07 15.95
C TRP A 155 -5.16 0.01 15.56
N ASP A 156 -3.90 0.41 15.59
CA ASP A 156 -2.77 -0.37 15.19
C ASP A 156 -1.80 -0.47 16.38
N ASN A 157 -1.07 -1.58 16.44
CA ASN A 157 0.02 -1.83 17.38
C ASN A 157 1.39 -1.86 16.66
N ALA A 158 1.48 -1.28 15.47
CA ALA A 158 2.69 -1.22 14.65
C ALA A 158 3.53 0.06 14.86
N THR A 159 4.32 0.46 13.85
CA THR A 159 5.34 1.51 13.93
C THR A 159 4.83 2.79 14.62
N PHE A 160 5.58 3.26 15.63
CA PHE A 160 5.26 4.42 16.45
C PHE A 160 3.97 4.34 17.29
N SER A 161 3.33 3.16 17.41
CA SER A 161 2.15 2.98 18.26
C SER A 161 2.47 2.97 19.76
N ASN A 162 1.45 3.30 20.56
CA ASN A 162 1.47 3.11 22.00
C ASN A 162 1.24 1.61 22.29
N PRO A 163 2.09 0.92 23.07
CA PRO A 163 1.86 -0.49 23.42
C PRO A 163 0.47 -0.77 24.01
N GLU A 164 -0.13 0.21 24.70
CA GLU A 164 -1.48 0.06 25.25
C GLU A 164 -2.58 -0.10 24.18
N ASN A 165 -2.29 0.21 22.91
CA ASN A 165 -3.19 -0.03 21.79
C ASN A 165 -3.41 -1.53 21.52
N ALA A 166 -2.60 -2.41 22.11
CA ALA A 166 -2.87 -3.85 22.11
C ALA A 166 -4.27 -4.20 22.62
N ARG A 167 -4.90 -3.32 23.42
CA ARG A 167 -6.31 -3.44 23.84
C ARG A 167 -7.30 -3.54 22.68
N PHE A 168 -6.98 -2.94 21.53
CA PHE A 168 -7.79 -2.92 20.31
C PHE A 168 -7.45 -4.08 19.37
N THR A 169 -6.19 -4.51 19.33
CA THR A 169 -5.68 -5.42 18.29
C THR A 169 -5.62 -6.89 18.73
N PHE A 170 -5.84 -7.17 20.01
CA PHE A 170 -5.91 -8.53 20.56
C PHE A 170 -7.20 -8.78 21.32
N ALA A 171 -7.71 -10.00 21.22
CA ALA A 171 -8.66 -10.52 22.18
C ALA A 171 -8.02 -10.69 23.56
N PRO A 172 -8.83 -10.71 24.63
CA PRO A 172 -8.32 -11.07 25.95
C PRO A 172 -7.80 -12.50 25.97
N ASP A 173 -7.03 -12.83 27.00
CA ASP A 173 -6.69 -14.21 27.30
C ASP A 173 -7.95 -14.99 27.63
N ILE A 174 -8.17 -16.11 26.94
CA ILE A 174 -9.38 -16.92 27.11
C ILE A 174 -9.03 -18.22 27.83
N TYR A 175 -9.59 -18.41 29.01
CA TYR A 175 -9.40 -19.61 29.84
C TYR A 175 -10.46 -20.68 29.55
N GLY A 176 -11.65 -20.26 29.15
CA GLY A 176 -12.74 -21.17 28.83
C GLY A 176 -14.06 -20.46 28.59
N ILE A 177 -15.11 -21.27 28.43
CA ILE A 177 -16.48 -20.82 28.22
C ILE A 177 -17.46 -21.58 29.11
N ARG A 178 -18.62 -20.98 29.34
CA ARG A 178 -19.75 -21.56 30.05
C ARG A 178 -21.01 -21.35 29.23
N LEU A 179 -21.72 -22.43 28.93
CA LEU A 179 -23.04 -22.39 28.31
C LEU A 179 -24.13 -22.39 29.40
N ILE A 180 -25.07 -21.48 29.28
CA ILE A 180 -26.16 -21.25 30.22
C ILE A 180 -27.47 -21.52 29.50
N GLY A 181 -28.30 -22.37 30.09
CA GLY A 181 -29.60 -22.75 29.56
C GLY A 181 -30.63 -21.61 29.61
N PRO A 182 -31.78 -21.77 28.92
CA PRO A 182 -32.85 -20.78 28.95
C PRO A 182 -33.41 -20.50 30.36
N ASP A 183 -33.31 -21.48 31.26
CA ASP A 183 -33.69 -21.42 32.68
C ASP A 183 -32.63 -20.77 33.59
N GLY A 184 -31.46 -20.43 33.04
CA GLY A 184 -30.35 -19.84 33.77
C GLY A 184 -29.40 -20.86 34.39
N GLU A 185 -29.61 -22.16 34.20
CA GLU A 185 -28.70 -23.19 34.72
C GLU A 185 -27.44 -23.32 33.84
N VAL A 186 -26.31 -23.64 34.48
CA VAL A 186 -25.07 -23.92 33.74
C VAL A 186 -25.17 -25.32 33.15
N LEU A 187 -25.24 -25.40 31.82
CA LEU A 187 -25.37 -26.66 31.10
C LEU A 187 -24.00 -27.32 30.86
N MET A 188 -22.98 -26.51 30.59
CA MET A 188 -21.62 -27.01 30.36
C MET A 188 -20.56 -25.95 30.64
N GLU A 189 -19.34 -26.41 30.93
CA GLU A 189 -18.13 -25.60 30.96
C GLU A 189 -17.03 -26.30 30.15
N MET A 190 -16.26 -25.52 29.41
CA MET A 190 -15.17 -26.00 28.55
C MET A 190 -13.94 -25.12 28.79
N THR A 191 -12.74 -25.70 28.80
CA THR A 191 -11.50 -24.94 28.98
C THR A 191 -10.76 -24.80 27.65
N SER A 192 -10.17 -23.63 27.41
CA SER A 192 -9.50 -23.35 26.14
C SER A 192 -8.35 -24.32 25.83
N PRO A 193 -7.46 -24.68 26.79
CA PRO A 193 -6.35 -25.60 26.50
C PRO A 193 -6.76 -27.04 26.17
N ARG A 194 -7.95 -27.48 26.62
CA ARG A 194 -8.41 -28.86 26.44
C ARG A 194 -9.39 -28.98 25.29
N ASP A 195 -10.37 -28.08 25.26
CA ASP A 195 -11.55 -28.20 24.42
C ASP A 195 -11.54 -27.20 23.26
N GLY A 196 -10.68 -26.18 23.33
CA GLY A 196 -10.53 -25.15 22.31
C GLY A 196 -9.66 -25.61 21.14
N ILE A 197 -10.04 -25.22 19.93
CA ILE A 197 -9.29 -25.47 18.70
C ILE A 197 -8.75 -24.12 18.22
N ILE A 198 -7.44 -23.95 18.26
CA ILE A 198 -6.78 -22.76 17.72
C ILE A 198 -6.67 -22.90 16.20
N THR A 199 -7.07 -21.84 15.49
CA THR A 199 -6.83 -21.68 14.06
C THR A 199 -5.75 -20.62 13.82
N GLY A 200 -5.21 -20.55 12.59
CA GLY A 200 -4.13 -19.62 12.26
C GLY A 200 -2.81 -19.93 12.96
N THR A 201 -1.94 -18.94 13.04
CA THR A 201 -0.55 -19.09 13.52
C THR A 201 -0.20 -18.19 14.70
N ARG A 202 -1.08 -17.27 15.10
CA ARG A 202 -0.75 -16.23 16.09
C ARG A 202 -1.12 -16.57 17.52
N ALA A 203 -2.22 -17.28 17.74
CA ALA A 203 -2.66 -17.70 19.06
C ALA A 203 -1.94 -18.99 19.49
N PHE A 204 -1.71 -19.12 20.80
CA PHE A 204 -1.10 -20.30 21.38
C PHE A 204 -1.59 -20.54 22.81
N ILE A 205 -1.45 -21.77 23.28
CA ILE A 205 -1.76 -22.14 24.66
C ILE A 205 -0.61 -21.68 25.57
N SER A 206 -0.93 -20.88 26.58
CA SER A 206 -0.01 -20.44 27.62
C SER A 206 -0.52 -20.94 28.97
N GLY A 207 -0.03 -22.11 29.39
CA GLY A 207 -0.47 -22.74 30.64
C GLY A 207 -1.95 -23.16 30.59
N ASP A 208 -2.82 -22.37 31.23
CA ASP A 208 -4.24 -22.64 31.44
C ASP A 208 -5.19 -21.82 30.55
N HIS A 209 -4.65 -21.00 29.64
CA HIS A 209 -5.42 -20.16 28.73
C HIS A 209 -4.84 -20.15 27.32
N VAL A 210 -5.61 -19.60 26.39
CA VAL A 210 -5.15 -19.23 25.04
C VAL A 210 -4.94 -17.72 25.00
N THR A 211 -3.79 -17.31 24.48
CA THR A 211 -3.37 -15.91 24.30
C THR A 211 -2.95 -15.67 22.86
N GLY A 212 -2.75 -14.42 22.45
CA GLY A 212 -2.36 -14.07 21.09
C GLY A 212 -3.50 -14.20 20.07
N ASN A 213 -4.75 -14.23 20.52
CA ASN A 213 -5.90 -14.32 19.64
C ASN A 213 -6.15 -12.95 18.98
N GLY A 214 -6.00 -12.89 17.65
CA GLY A 214 -5.95 -11.65 16.86
C GLY A 214 -5.10 -11.82 15.59
N THR A 215 -4.84 -10.72 14.89
CA THR A 215 -3.99 -10.73 13.69
C THR A 215 -2.64 -10.09 13.98
N TYR A 216 -1.58 -10.82 13.66
CA TYR A 216 -0.28 -10.24 13.38
C TYR A 216 -0.11 -10.31 11.88
N ASP A 217 0.38 -9.27 11.21
CA ASP A 217 0.90 -9.47 9.87
C ASP A 217 1.97 -8.44 9.52
N GLY A 218 3.19 -8.95 9.40
CA GLY A 218 4.19 -8.56 8.42
C GLY A 218 4.71 -7.13 8.35
N THR A 219 5.53 -6.68 9.30
CA THR A 219 6.33 -5.47 9.07
C THR A 219 7.60 -5.72 8.27
N GLY A 220 7.53 -6.45 7.15
CA GLY A 220 8.73 -6.74 6.35
C GLY A 220 8.51 -7.27 4.94
N PRO A 221 9.54 -7.16 4.07
CA PRO A 221 9.49 -7.73 2.72
C PRO A 221 9.26 -9.26 2.70
N ASP A 222 9.57 -9.94 3.80
CA ASP A 222 9.45 -11.40 3.94
C ASP A 222 8.03 -11.88 4.31
N ALA A 223 7.11 -10.96 4.60
CA ALA A 223 5.77 -11.27 5.12
C ALA A 223 4.64 -11.02 4.12
N SER A 224 4.94 -10.87 2.82
CA SER A 224 3.90 -10.65 1.84
C SER A 224 4.21 -11.18 0.43
N PRO A 225 3.24 -11.85 -0.24
CA PRO A 225 1.97 -12.30 0.33
C PRO A 225 2.18 -13.60 1.12
N VAL A 226 2.21 -13.49 2.45
CA VAL A 226 1.87 -14.62 3.31
C VAL A 226 0.37 -14.47 3.59
N GLY A 227 -0.35 -15.59 3.61
CA GLY A 227 -1.81 -15.62 3.66
C GLY A 227 -2.40 -15.03 4.94
N GLU A 228 -3.57 -15.50 5.34
CA GLU A 228 -4.21 -15.05 6.58
C GLU A 228 -3.40 -15.52 7.80
N GLU A 229 -2.70 -14.63 8.50
CA GLU A 229 -2.05 -14.94 9.80
C GLU A 229 -2.92 -14.51 11.00
N SER A 230 -4.24 -14.45 10.82
CA SER A 230 -5.20 -14.29 11.92
C SER A 230 -5.43 -15.61 12.65
N SER A 231 -5.48 -15.57 13.98
CA SER A 231 -5.95 -16.69 14.78
C SER A 231 -7.35 -16.46 15.32
N GLU A 232 -8.09 -17.55 15.46
CA GLU A 232 -9.34 -17.63 16.21
C GLU A 232 -9.31 -18.83 17.17
N LEU A 233 -10.09 -18.76 18.24
CA LEU A 233 -10.32 -19.88 19.16
C LEU A 233 -11.72 -20.45 18.95
N HIS A 234 -11.79 -21.69 18.51
CA HIS A 234 -13.05 -22.37 18.20
C HIS A 234 -13.45 -23.35 19.30
N PHE A 235 -14.76 -23.46 19.57
CA PHE A 235 -15.35 -24.51 20.40
C PHE A 235 -16.48 -25.19 19.64
N LYS A 236 -16.56 -26.52 19.79
CA LYS A 236 -17.67 -27.32 19.27
C LYS A 236 -18.69 -27.54 20.37
N ILE A 237 -19.86 -26.92 20.24
CA ILE A 237 -20.90 -26.91 21.27
C ILE A 237 -22.06 -27.82 20.84
N PRO A 238 -22.18 -29.03 21.42
CA PRO A 238 -23.33 -29.88 21.19
C PRO A 238 -24.52 -29.42 22.03
N VAL A 239 -25.67 -29.17 21.39
CA VAL A 239 -26.95 -28.99 22.10
C VAL A 239 -28.03 -29.88 21.49
N THR A 240 -28.96 -30.37 22.30
CA THR A 240 -30.03 -31.26 21.84
C THR A 240 -31.18 -30.50 21.20
N GLU A 241 -31.55 -29.36 21.79
CA GLU A 241 -32.63 -28.51 21.32
C GLU A 241 -32.06 -27.24 20.68
N PRO A 242 -32.59 -26.77 19.54
CA PRO A 242 -32.24 -25.46 19.03
C PRO A 242 -32.86 -24.37 19.91
N GLY A 243 -32.17 -23.24 20.06
CA GLY A 243 -32.71 -22.13 20.87
C GLY A 243 -31.71 -21.04 21.18
N GLU A 244 -32.13 -20.11 22.02
CA GLU A 244 -31.27 -19.07 22.59
C GLU A 244 -30.66 -19.54 23.90
N TYR A 245 -29.34 -19.37 24.00
CA TYR A 245 -28.53 -19.76 25.15
C TYR A 245 -27.75 -18.54 25.65
N GLY A 246 -27.39 -18.56 26.93
CA GLY A 246 -26.39 -17.64 27.46
C GLY A 246 -24.99 -18.22 27.28
N LEU A 247 -24.03 -17.37 26.94
CA LEU A 247 -22.61 -17.71 26.89
C LEU A 247 -21.85 -16.75 27.81
N SER A 248 -21.09 -17.29 28.75
CA SER A 248 -20.09 -16.51 29.49
C SER A 248 -18.70 -17.00 29.10
N VAL A 249 -17.77 -16.06 28.97
CA VAL A 249 -16.36 -16.33 28.66
C VAL A 249 -15.55 -16.09 29.93
N LEU A 250 -14.70 -17.05 30.32
CA LEU A 250 -13.74 -16.86 31.40
C LEU A 250 -12.49 -16.23 30.79
N TYR A 251 -12.22 -14.98 31.14
CA TYR A 251 -11.21 -14.19 30.45
C TYR A 251 -10.34 -13.38 31.41
N ARG A 252 -9.20 -12.95 30.90
CA ARG A 252 -8.37 -11.89 31.47
C ARG A 252 -8.02 -10.90 30.38
N SER A 253 -8.35 -9.63 30.57
CA SER A 253 -8.12 -8.57 29.60
C SER A 253 -6.91 -7.72 29.98
N GLY A 254 -6.22 -7.21 28.97
CA GLY A 254 -4.95 -6.50 29.11
C GLY A 254 -4.73 -5.45 28.04
N LYS A 255 -3.55 -4.84 28.06
CA LYS A 255 -3.10 -3.83 27.09
C LYS A 255 -1.67 -4.12 26.63
N SER A 256 -1.33 -5.40 26.56
CA SER A 256 0.01 -5.88 26.21
C SER A 256 -0.08 -6.76 24.97
N GLU A 257 1.02 -6.89 24.25
CA GLU A 257 1.05 -7.77 23.08
C GLU A 257 0.56 -9.18 23.43
N GLY A 258 -0.42 -9.67 22.66
CA GLY A 258 -1.07 -10.96 22.86
C GLY A 258 -2.31 -10.96 23.76
N CYS A 259 -2.51 -9.94 24.59
CA CYS A 259 -3.65 -9.85 25.51
C CYS A 259 -4.27 -8.44 25.46
N GLY A 260 -5.42 -8.34 24.80
CA GLY A 260 -6.16 -7.10 24.64
C GLY A 260 -7.50 -7.12 25.39
N GLN A 261 -8.45 -6.31 24.93
CA GLN A 261 -9.74 -6.12 25.59
C GLN A 261 -10.93 -6.36 24.66
N TRP A 262 -10.75 -6.30 23.34
CA TRP A 262 -11.83 -6.42 22.37
C TRP A 262 -12.14 -7.88 22.03
N LEU A 263 -13.40 -8.30 22.16
CA LEU A 263 -13.82 -9.68 21.84
C LEU A 263 -14.92 -9.67 20.77
N GLN A 264 -14.73 -10.52 19.77
CA GLN A 264 -15.78 -10.94 18.85
C GLN A 264 -16.21 -12.38 19.15
N VAL A 265 -17.52 -12.60 19.19
CA VAL A 265 -18.14 -13.91 19.38
C VAL A 265 -19.06 -14.20 18.20
N ALA A 266 -18.84 -15.34 17.54
CA ALA A 266 -19.69 -15.80 16.45
C ALA A 266 -20.09 -17.27 16.59
N VAL A 267 -21.27 -17.63 16.09
CA VAL A 267 -21.67 -19.03 15.88
C VAL A 267 -21.79 -19.26 14.37
N GLY A 268 -20.93 -20.12 13.82
CA GLY A 268 -20.77 -20.25 12.38
C GLY A 268 -20.34 -18.91 11.77
N SER A 269 -21.18 -18.33 10.90
CA SER A 269 -20.95 -17.04 10.26
C SER A 269 -21.67 -15.85 10.94
N GLU A 270 -22.49 -16.10 11.96
CA GLU A 270 -23.30 -15.06 12.61
C GLU A 270 -22.60 -14.53 13.86
N TYR A 271 -22.47 -13.21 13.97
CA TYR A 271 -21.82 -12.53 15.09
C TYR A 271 -22.85 -12.13 16.15
N TYR A 272 -22.54 -12.39 17.42
CA TYR A 272 -23.42 -12.16 18.57
C TYR A 272 -22.87 -11.15 19.57
N TYR A 273 -21.56 -10.91 19.54
CA TYR A 273 -20.90 -9.92 20.37
C TYR A 273 -19.66 -9.38 19.64
N ASP A 274 -19.44 -8.07 19.76
CA ASP A 274 -18.35 -7.34 19.10
C ASP A 274 -18.10 -6.04 19.88
N ASP A 275 -17.44 -6.15 21.03
CA ASP A 275 -17.18 -5.01 21.92
C ASP A 275 -16.03 -5.31 22.90
N PHE A 276 -15.69 -4.31 23.71
CA PHE A 276 -14.76 -4.43 24.82
C PHE A 276 -15.33 -5.26 25.96
N LEU A 277 -14.53 -6.24 26.40
CA LEU A 277 -14.69 -6.81 27.72
C LEU A 277 -14.07 -5.89 28.79
N PRO A 278 -14.70 -5.77 29.98
CA PRO A 278 -14.17 -4.96 31.08
C PRO A 278 -12.71 -5.28 31.42
N GLU A 279 -11.95 -4.26 31.82
CA GLU A 279 -10.56 -4.39 32.23
C GLU A 279 -10.44 -5.25 33.50
N THR A 280 -9.66 -6.32 33.43
CA THR A 280 -9.20 -7.08 34.61
C THR A 280 -7.92 -6.45 35.18
N ASP A 281 -7.51 -6.75 36.42
CA ASP A 281 -6.39 -6.09 37.14
C ASP A 281 -5.04 -6.03 36.38
N GLY A 282 -4.95 -5.14 35.37
CA GLY A 282 -3.81 -4.90 34.50
C GLY A 282 -3.22 -6.13 33.80
N GLY A 283 -4.02 -7.15 33.47
CA GLY A 283 -3.53 -8.42 32.90
C GLY A 283 -2.75 -9.31 33.89
N ASN A 284 -2.63 -8.92 35.16
CA ASN A 284 -1.96 -9.67 36.22
C ASN A 284 -2.94 -10.27 37.26
N GLY A 285 -4.23 -9.92 37.16
CA GLY A 285 -5.30 -10.45 38.01
C GLY A 285 -5.76 -11.86 37.64
N SER A 286 -6.67 -12.40 38.47
CA SER A 286 -7.37 -13.65 38.17
C SER A 286 -8.37 -13.47 37.03
N ALA A 287 -8.58 -14.53 36.25
CA ALA A 287 -9.62 -14.53 35.23
C ALA A 287 -11.02 -14.37 35.86
N ILE A 288 -11.90 -13.67 35.16
CA ILE A 288 -13.29 -13.44 35.58
C ILE A 288 -14.26 -13.89 34.50
N TRP A 289 -15.48 -14.25 34.90
CA TRP A 289 -16.55 -14.57 33.96
C TRP A 289 -17.14 -13.28 33.39
N SER A 290 -17.30 -13.21 32.06
CA SER A 290 -18.04 -12.14 31.40
C SER A 290 -19.52 -12.18 31.77
N GLU A 291 -20.20 -11.06 31.56
CA GLU A 291 -21.67 -11.06 31.45
C GLU A 291 -22.12 -12.05 30.37
N SER A 292 -23.37 -12.53 30.50
CA SER A 292 -23.91 -13.55 29.59
C SER A 292 -24.30 -12.94 28.26
N ILE A 293 -23.63 -13.38 27.20
CA ILE A 293 -23.91 -13.05 25.80
C ILE A 293 -25.01 -13.99 25.30
N ARG A 294 -26.08 -13.46 24.71
CA ARG A 294 -27.14 -14.29 24.11
C ARG A 294 -26.72 -14.77 22.74
N ILE A 295 -26.67 -16.09 22.55
CA ILE A 295 -26.32 -16.74 21.28
C ILE A 295 -27.43 -17.69 20.85
N LYS A 296 -27.61 -17.89 19.54
CA LYS A 296 -28.49 -18.95 19.02
C LYS A 296 -27.67 -20.15 18.61
N LEU A 297 -28.16 -21.32 18.98
CA LEU A 297 -27.57 -22.60 18.63
C LEU A 297 -28.64 -23.46 17.93
N GLY A 298 -28.22 -24.18 16.89
CA GLY A 298 -29.02 -25.24 16.28
C GLY A 298 -28.88 -26.56 17.05
N SER A 299 -29.79 -27.50 16.82
CA SER A 299 -29.62 -28.88 17.34
C SER A 299 -28.38 -29.54 16.71
N GLY A 300 -27.62 -30.27 17.52
CA GLY A 300 -26.35 -30.89 17.11
C GLY A 300 -25.14 -30.05 17.49
N GLU A 301 -24.04 -30.22 16.74
CA GLU A 301 -22.77 -29.54 16.97
C GLU A 301 -22.79 -28.14 16.33
N ASN A 302 -22.48 -27.11 17.13
CA ASN A 302 -22.37 -25.73 16.69
C ASN A 302 -20.91 -25.27 16.81
N LEU A 303 -20.42 -24.53 15.82
CA LEU A 303 -19.08 -23.95 15.85
C LEU A 303 -19.14 -22.56 16.48
N LEU A 304 -18.77 -22.45 17.76
CA LEU A 304 -18.51 -21.17 18.42
C LEU A 304 -17.10 -20.70 18.06
N ARG A 305 -16.95 -19.42 17.74
CA ARG A 305 -15.70 -18.77 17.39
C ARG A 305 -15.50 -17.56 18.29
N LEU A 306 -14.36 -17.48 18.98
CA LEU A 306 -13.90 -16.34 19.75
C LEU A 306 -12.69 -15.73 19.06
N MET A 307 -12.76 -14.44 18.73
CA MET A 307 -11.75 -13.76 17.90
C MET A 307 -11.65 -12.27 18.27
N ASN A 308 -10.86 -11.53 17.51
CA ASN A 308 -10.88 -10.06 17.49
C ASN A 308 -10.84 -9.59 16.02
N HIS A 309 -11.11 -8.30 15.79
CA HIS A 309 -10.89 -7.65 14.50
C HIS A 309 -9.50 -7.95 13.98
N ARG A 310 -9.44 -8.21 12.68
CA ARG A 310 -8.17 -8.32 11.99
C ARG A 310 -7.57 -6.92 11.87
N ARG A 311 -6.25 -6.83 12.02
CA ARG A 311 -5.52 -5.56 11.93
C ARG A 311 -5.80 -4.80 10.63
N GLN A 312 -6.01 -5.51 9.53
CA GLN A 312 -6.37 -4.93 8.24
C GLN A 312 -7.75 -4.25 8.25
N GLU A 313 -8.72 -4.77 9.00
CA GLU A 313 -10.07 -4.20 9.12
C GLU A 313 -10.02 -2.87 9.88
N ASN A 314 -9.21 -2.82 10.94
CA ASN A 314 -8.91 -1.60 11.70
C ASN A 314 -8.27 -0.51 10.82
N THR A 315 -7.25 -0.89 10.04
CA THR A 315 -6.58 0.03 9.11
C THR A 315 -7.54 0.53 8.04
N LEU A 316 -8.24 -0.37 7.33
CA LEU A 316 -9.25 0.02 6.34
C LEU A 316 -10.29 0.97 6.93
N THR A 317 -10.80 0.70 8.13
CA THR A 317 -11.81 1.53 8.80
C THR A 317 -11.29 2.96 9.03
N SER A 318 -10.03 3.11 9.39
CA SER A 318 -9.38 4.41 9.61
C SER A 318 -9.33 5.24 8.32
N TYR A 319 -8.90 4.63 7.22
CA TYR A 319 -8.88 5.29 5.89
C TYR A 319 -10.29 5.53 5.34
N ALA A 320 -11.21 4.59 5.55
CA ALA A 320 -12.60 4.71 5.13
C ALA A 320 -13.29 5.88 5.83
N LYS A 321 -13.00 6.11 7.11
CA LYS A 321 -13.63 7.18 7.88
C LYS A 321 -13.34 8.56 7.31
N ILE A 322 -12.08 8.88 7.03
CA ILE A 322 -11.74 10.17 6.41
C ILE A 322 -12.29 10.26 4.99
N ARG A 323 -12.20 9.20 4.18
CA ARG A 323 -12.74 9.17 2.81
C ARG A 323 -14.26 9.39 2.78
N GLU A 324 -14.99 8.84 3.75
CA GLU A 324 -16.43 9.03 3.92
C GLU A 324 -16.77 10.51 4.10
N GLU A 325 -16.03 11.23 4.95
CA GLU A 325 -16.28 12.65 5.21
C GLU A 325 -16.00 13.51 3.96
N PHE A 326 -14.95 13.21 3.20
CA PHE A 326 -14.72 13.84 1.89
C PHE A 326 -15.89 13.57 0.92
N ALA A 327 -16.38 12.35 0.85
CA ALA A 327 -17.48 11.99 -0.05
C ALA A 327 -18.81 12.67 0.35
N LYS A 328 -19.03 12.94 1.64
CA LYS A 328 -20.20 13.72 2.12
C LYS A 328 -20.10 15.19 1.74
N ILE A 329 -18.91 15.78 1.83
CA ILE A 329 -18.69 17.23 1.64
C ILE A 329 -18.53 17.58 0.16
N ALA A 330 -17.79 16.75 -0.58
CA ALA A 330 -17.43 16.98 -1.98
C ALA A 330 -17.50 15.68 -2.81
N PRO A 331 -18.72 15.12 -3.00
CA PRO A 331 -18.93 13.83 -3.68
C PRO A 331 -18.39 13.78 -5.12
N ASP A 332 -18.35 14.93 -5.79
CA ASP A 332 -17.90 15.03 -7.17
C ASP A 332 -16.40 15.30 -7.30
N SER A 333 -15.67 15.47 -6.20
CA SER A 333 -14.23 15.80 -6.28
C SER A 333 -13.43 14.66 -6.91
N ASP A 334 -12.37 15.03 -7.62
CA ASP A 334 -11.40 14.10 -8.22
C ASP A 334 -10.11 14.05 -7.38
N ILE A 335 -10.24 14.20 -6.06
CA ILE A 335 -9.10 14.14 -5.14
C ILE A 335 -8.54 12.73 -5.15
N ILE A 336 -7.24 12.63 -5.43
CA ILE A 336 -6.48 11.37 -5.38
C ILE A 336 -6.17 11.03 -3.92
N PHE A 337 -6.49 9.81 -3.49
CA PHE A 337 -6.19 9.30 -2.15
C PHE A 337 -5.02 8.31 -2.23
N SER A 338 -3.88 8.67 -1.65
CA SER A 338 -2.70 7.80 -1.58
C SER A 338 -2.52 7.26 -0.16
N ILE A 339 -2.74 5.96 -0.01
CA ILE A 339 -2.62 5.23 1.26
C ILE A 339 -1.14 4.98 1.56
N CYS A 340 -0.69 5.36 2.75
CA CYS A 340 0.69 5.22 3.19
C CYS A 340 0.75 4.47 4.52
N GLU A 341 0.38 3.19 4.50
CA GLU A 341 0.56 2.29 5.66
C GLU A 341 1.70 1.28 5.44
N TRP A 342 2.57 1.55 4.46
CA TRP A 342 3.82 0.83 4.19
C TRP A 342 3.70 -0.67 3.87
N GLY A 343 2.55 -1.10 3.37
CA GLY A 343 2.27 -2.49 3.02
C GLY A 343 1.99 -3.40 4.23
N LYS A 344 1.94 -2.83 5.45
CA LYS A 344 1.94 -3.58 6.70
C LYS A 344 0.68 -4.41 6.91
N THR A 345 -0.43 -3.98 6.32
CA THR A 345 -1.72 -4.66 6.43
C THR A 345 -2.19 -5.16 5.08
N GLN A 346 -1.26 -5.41 4.16
CA GLN A 346 -1.53 -5.97 2.84
C GLN A 346 -2.58 -5.14 2.04
N PRO A 347 -2.32 -3.83 1.84
CA PRO A 347 -3.27 -2.90 1.23
C PRO A 347 -3.61 -3.26 -0.21
N GLN A 348 -2.82 -4.09 -0.87
CA GLN A 348 -3.16 -4.66 -2.16
C GLN A 348 -4.50 -5.44 -2.15
N ASN A 349 -4.95 -5.93 -0.98
CA ASN A 349 -6.20 -6.67 -0.83
C ASN A 349 -7.40 -5.80 -0.51
N TRP A 350 -7.23 -4.56 -0.04
CA TRP A 350 -8.35 -3.72 0.44
C TRP A 350 -8.23 -2.24 0.09
N GLY A 351 -7.03 -1.73 -0.17
CA GLY A 351 -6.75 -0.32 -0.47
C GLY A 351 -7.56 0.18 -1.65
N TYR A 352 -7.86 -0.68 -2.64
CA TYR A 352 -8.70 -0.34 -3.77
C TYR A 352 -10.10 0.18 -3.37
N LYS A 353 -10.59 -0.19 -2.18
CA LYS A 353 -11.90 0.23 -1.68
C LYS A 353 -11.95 1.73 -1.42
N VAL A 354 -10.85 2.34 -0.96
CA VAL A 354 -10.86 3.71 -0.43
C VAL A 354 -9.75 4.61 -0.97
N GLY A 355 -8.70 4.06 -1.58
CA GLY A 355 -7.56 4.79 -2.13
C GLY A 355 -7.30 4.48 -3.60
N ASP A 356 -6.63 5.41 -4.27
CA ASP A 356 -6.23 5.34 -5.68
C ASP A 356 -4.82 4.75 -5.84
N SER A 357 -4.00 4.80 -4.79
CA SER A 357 -2.72 4.10 -4.67
C SER A 357 -2.45 3.67 -3.23
N TRP A 358 -1.54 2.71 -3.05
CA TRP A 358 -1.11 2.27 -1.72
C TRP A 358 0.39 1.92 -1.69
N ARG A 359 1.08 2.46 -0.70
CA ARG A 359 2.49 2.14 -0.41
C ARG A 359 2.64 0.66 -0.08
N ILE A 360 3.63 0.01 -0.69
CA ILE A 360 3.81 -1.46 -0.59
C ILE A 360 4.89 -1.89 0.40
N LEU A 361 5.78 -0.98 0.81
CA LEU A 361 6.83 -1.18 1.80
C LEU A 361 7.10 0.12 2.57
N ASN A 362 7.92 0.02 3.62
CA ASN A 362 8.57 1.17 4.26
C ASN A 362 9.36 1.99 3.24
N ASP A 363 9.73 3.21 3.63
CA ASP A 363 10.31 4.21 2.73
C ASP A 363 11.53 3.70 1.95
N ILE A 364 11.63 4.16 0.71
CA ILE A 364 12.72 3.85 -0.21
C ILE A 364 14.06 4.43 0.26
N THR A 365 14.02 5.50 1.06
CA THR A 365 15.19 6.05 1.77
C THR A 365 14.76 6.73 3.06
N PHE A 366 15.61 6.69 4.08
CA PHE A 366 15.50 7.52 5.29
C PHE A 366 16.53 8.65 5.32
N GLN A 367 17.33 8.79 4.26
CA GLN A 367 18.35 9.83 4.09
C GLN A 367 17.84 10.91 3.15
N VAL A 368 16.74 11.56 3.55
CA VAL A 368 16.11 12.64 2.79
C VAL A 368 17.04 13.87 2.67
N GLY A 369 16.80 14.68 1.66
CA GLY A 369 17.54 15.91 1.39
C GLY A 369 17.15 17.09 2.29
N SER A 370 17.80 18.22 2.02
CA SER A 370 17.51 19.54 2.59
C SER A 370 17.87 20.63 1.57
N ASP A 371 17.59 21.90 1.88
CA ASP A 371 17.94 23.00 0.95
C ASP A 371 19.46 23.04 0.69
N GLY A 372 19.87 22.68 -0.54
CA GLY A 372 21.27 22.55 -0.94
C GLY A 372 21.89 21.16 -0.76
N ASP A 373 21.13 20.15 -0.32
CA ASP A 373 21.56 18.75 -0.22
C ASP A 373 20.51 17.82 -0.84
N SER A 374 20.91 17.06 -1.87
CA SER A 374 20.03 16.13 -2.59
C SER A 374 19.67 14.87 -1.78
N GLY A 375 20.20 14.68 -0.57
CA GLY A 375 20.02 13.46 0.20
C GLY A 375 20.74 12.27 -0.41
N HIS A 376 20.43 11.06 0.07
CA HIS A 376 21.09 9.84 -0.37
C HIS A 376 20.09 8.74 -0.76
N ALA A 377 20.39 8.10 -1.87
CA ALA A 377 19.65 7.00 -2.46
C ALA A 377 20.58 5.80 -2.65
N ALA A 378 20.01 4.61 -2.64
CA ALA A 378 20.75 3.37 -2.81
C ALA A 378 20.10 2.48 -3.85
N TRP A 379 20.91 1.90 -4.75
CA TRP A 379 20.44 0.86 -5.67
C TRP A 379 20.07 -0.41 -4.91
N GLU A 380 20.94 -0.83 -3.99
CA GLU A 380 20.72 -1.90 -3.01
C GLU A 380 20.92 -1.36 -1.60
N GLY A 381 20.11 -1.81 -0.66
CA GLY A 381 20.13 -1.28 0.70
C GLY A 381 19.58 -2.26 1.71
N ALA A 382 19.64 -1.86 2.98
CA ALA A 382 19.14 -2.68 4.06
C ALA A 382 17.61 -2.74 4.03
N TYR A 383 17.09 -3.97 4.05
CA TYR A 383 15.66 -4.25 4.23
C TYR A 383 14.74 -3.69 3.13
N THR A 384 14.32 -2.42 3.25
CA THR A 384 13.39 -1.73 2.32
C THR A 384 14.01 -0.50 1.66
N THR A 385 15.14 0.02 2.16
CA THR A 385 15.67 1.34 1.78
C THR A 385 16.54 1.28 0.52
N SER A 386 15.96 0.93 -0.62
CA SER A 386 16.63 0.99 -1.92
C SER A 386 15.68 0.83 -3.10
N VAL A 387 16.13 1.24 -4.28
CA VAL A 387 15.41 1.03 -5.55
C VAL A 387 15.04 -0.44 -5.74
N THR A 388 16.01 -1.35 -5.57
CA THR A 388 15.78 -2.77 -5.79
C THR A 388 14.87 -3.40 -4.76
N ALA A 389 14.91 -3.00 -3.48
CA ALA A 389 13.99 -3.53 -2.47
C ALA A 389 12.52 -3.24 -2.81
N GLN A 390 12.23 -2.00 -3.25
CA GLN A 390 10.90 -1.60 -3.70
C GLN A 390 10.47 -2.33 -4.97
N TYR A 391 11.35 -2.37 -5.98
CA TYR A 391 11.11 -3.09 -7.23
C TYR A 391 10.85 -4.59 -6.99
N ASN A 392 11.68 -5.25 -6.19
CA ASN A 392 11.57 -6.68 -5.88
C ASN A 392 10.19 -7.03 -5.29
N LYS A 393 9.58 -6.09 -4.55
CA LYS A 393 8.24 -6.26 -4.00
C LYS A 393 7.16 -5.92 -5.02
N ALA A 394 7.25 -4.79 -5.69
CA ALA A 394 6.24 -4.33 -6.65
C ALA A 394 6.04 -5.30 -7.81
N VAL A 395 7.12 -5.92 -8.28
CA VAL A 395 7.12 -6.74 -9.49
C VAL A 395 6.25 -7.99 -9.40
N ILE A 396 5.97 -8.47 -8.18
CA ILE A 396 5.10 -9.64 -7.94
C ILE A 396 3.66 -9.26 -7.58
N MET A 397 3.29 -7.98 -7.75
CA MET A 397 1.99 -7.45 -7.34
C MET A 397 1.10 -7.03 -8.52
N ASP A 398 1.40 -7.50 -9.74
CA ASP A 398 0.72 -7.04 -10.96
C ASP A 398 -0.79 -7.30 -10.98
N GLU A 399 -1.25 -8.38 -10.33
CA GLU A 399 -2.67 -8.71 -10.25
C GLU A 399 -3.48 -7.80 -9.32
N PHE A 400 -2.81 -6.98 -8.50
CA PHE A 400 -3.47 -6.09 -7.54
C PHE A 400 -3.66 -4.67 -8.05
N ALA A 401 -3.00 -4.28 -9.13
CA ALA A 401 -3.11 -2.95 -9.73
C ALA A 401 -3.99 -2.93 -10.98
N GLY A 402 -4.52 -1.75 -11.30
CA GLY A 402 -5.23 -1.48 -12.56
C GLY A 402 -6.34 -0.44 -12.41
N LEU A 403 -6.94 -0.02 -13.52
CA LEU A 403 -7.90 1.10 -13.55
C LEU A 403 -9.07 0.97 -12.55
N GLY A 404 -9.63 -0.23 -12.40
CA GLY A 404 -10.73 -0.49 -11.45
C GLY A 404 -10.28 -0.75 -10.01
N LYS A 405 -8.97 -0.73 -9.75
CA LYS A 405 -8.38 -1.03 -8.43
C LYS A 405 -7.57 0.12 -7.87
N GLY A 406 -6.68 0.74 -8.64
CA GLY A 406 -5.64 1.66 -8.16
C GLY A 406 -4.25 1.06 -8.35
N TRP A 407 -3.25 1.66 -7.72
CA TRP A 407 -1.84 1.44 -8.09
C TRP A 407 -0.97 1.05 -6.90
N ASN A 408 -0.14 0.03 -7.09
CA ASN A 408 0.94 -0.29 -6.17
C ASN A 408 1.95 0.87 -6.18
N ASP A 409 2.25 1.40 -5.00
CA ASP A 409 3.19 2.51 -4.83
C ASP A 409 4.51 2.03 -4.19
N PRO A 410 5.56 1.76 -5.00
CA PRO A 410 6.93 1.49 -4.55
C PRO A 410 7.68 2.73 -4.07
N ASP A 411 6.97 3.80 -3.70
CA ASP A 411 7.47 5.05 -3.16
C ASP A 411 8.08 6.00 -4.20
N MET A 412 8.41 7.21 -3.75
CA MET A 412 8.88 8.34 -4.55
C MET A 412 10.15 8.04 -5.36
N LEU A 413 10.28 8.70 -6.51
CA LEU A 413 11.45 8.59 -7.39
C LEU A 413 12.67 9.26 -6.75
N MET A 414 13.80 8.53 -6.72
CA MET A 414 15.09 8.97 -6.18
C MET A 414 16.06 9.49 -7.27
N ILE A 415 15.53 9.84 -8.44
CA ILE A 415 16.33 10.31 -9.58
C ILE A 415 17.10 11.59 -9.18
N GLY A 416 18.39 11.66 -9.50
CA GLY A 416 19.23 12.84 -9.19
C GLY A 416 19.67 12.96 -7.72
N MET A 417 19.29 12.04 -6.84
CA MET A 417 19.83 11.96 -5.48
C MET A 417 21.26 11.37 -5.48
N ASN A 418 22.04 11.65 -4.44
CA ASN A 418 23.40 11.10 -4.32
C ASN A 418 23.33 9.57 -4.19
N GLY A 419 24.28 8.85 -4.82
CA GLY A 419 24.37 7.39 -4.72
C GLY A 419 23.77 6.61 -5.90
N LEU A 420 23.02 7.27 -6.79
CA LEU A 420 22.57 6.69 -8.06
C LEU A 420 23.31 7.30 -9.26
N SER A 421 23.71 6.44 -10.20
CA SER A 421 24.25 6.87 -11.49
C SER A 421 23.13 7.23 -12.48
N GLU A 422 23.49 7.86 -13.61
CA GLU A 422 22.55 8.09 -14.72
C GLU A 422 21.89 6.78 -15.18
N THR A 423 22.68 5.72 -15.35
CA THR A 423 22.20 4.38 -15.71
C THR A 423 21.18 3.84 -14.70
N MET A 424 21.51 3.91 -13.40
CA MET A 424 20.57 3.51 -12.35
C MET A 424 19.28 4.33 -12.38
N CYS A 425 19.35 5.64 -12.66
CA CYS A 425 18.18 6.50 -12.76
C CYS A 425 17.30 6.17 -13.97
N LYS A 426 17.89 5.87 -15.13
CA LYS A 426 17.16 5.41 -16.33
C LYS A 426 16.41 4.11 -16.07
N THR A 427 17.08 3.14 -15.44
CA THR A 427 16.46 1.87 -15.08
C THR A 427 15.39 2.04 -14.01
N HIS A 428 15.63 2.84 -12.98
CA HIS A 428 14.65 3.15 -11.93
C HIS A 428 13.38 3.79 -12.52
N MET A 429 13.53 4.80 -13.40
CA MET A 429 12.40 5.40 -14.11
C MET A 429 11.65 4.38 -14.96
N THR A 430 12.37 3.52 -15.70
CA THR A 430 11.77 2.48 -16.53
C THR A 430 11.01 1.45 -15.71
N MET A 431 11.57 0.99 -14.59
CA MET A 431 10.93 0.07 -13.65
C MET A 431 9.60 0.66 -13.16
N TRP A 432 9.58 1.90 -12.65
CA TRP A 432 8.35 2.53 -12.14
C TRP A 432 7.31 2.73 -13.25
N CYS A 433 7.76 3.05 -14.46
CA CYS A 433 6.86 3.20 -15.59
C CYS A 433 6.24 1.87 -16.04
N MET A 434 7.05 0.80 -16.14
CA MET A 434 6.57 -0.54 -16.44
C MET A 434 5.61 -1.05 -15.35
N LEU A 435 5.85 -0.68 -14.10
CA LEU A 435 5.03 -1.12 -12.96
C LEU A 435 3.71 -0.33 -12.78
N ASN A 436 3.43 0.68 -13.61
CA ASN A 436 2.31 1.60 -13.41
C ASN A 436 2.30 2.24 -12.00
N SER A 437 3.48 2.51 -11.46
CA SER A 437 3.61 3.19 -10.16
C SER A 437 3.27 4.68 -10.28
N PRO A 438 2.79 5.33 -9.21
CA PRO A 438 2.79 6.79 -9.15
C PRO A 438 4.20 7.34 -9.44
N LEU A 439 4.30 8.37 -10.29
CA LEU A 439 5.56 8.99 -10.67
C LEU A 439 5.74 10.30 -9.90
N MET A 440 6.05 10.17 -8.61
CA MET A 440 6.28 11.30 -7.71
C MET A 440 7.78 11.62 -7.65
N LEU A 441 8.19 12.70 -8.32
CA LEU A 441 9.56 13.22 -8.26
C LEU A 441 9.88 13.65 -6.82
N GLY A 442 10.99 13.15 -6.28
CA GLY A 442 11.44 13.44 -4.90
C GLY A 442 12.70 14.31 -4.81
N MET A 443 13.00 15.10 -5.86
CA MET A 443 14.28 15.84 -5.96
C MET A 443 14.06 17.36 -5.98
N ASP A 444 15.10 18.12 -5.69
CA ASP A 444 15.11 19.57 -5.87
C ASP A 444 15.27 19.96 -7.35
N LEU A 445 14.16 20.35 -7.99
CA LEU A 445 14.12 20.69 -9.41
C LEU A 445 14.87 21.98 -9.76
N ARG A 446 15.33 22.78 -8.78
CA ARG A 446 16.18 23.95 -9.06
C ARG A 446 17.54 23.53 -9.63
N ASN A 447 17.95 22.30 -9.36
CA ASN A 447 19.22 21.73 -9.82
C ASN A 447 19.10 21.06 -11.20
N VAL A 448 17.93 21.15 -11.86
CA VAL A 448 17.68 20.54 -13.16
C VAL A 448 17.58 21.61 -14.24
N GLU A 449 18.30 21.39 -15.33
CA GLU A 449 18.29 22.21 -16.54
C GLU A 449 17.79 21.40 -17.74
N LYS A 450 17.05 22.06 -18.64
CA LYS A 450 16.61 21.43 -19.89
C LYS A 450 17.81 20.94 -20.69
N GLY A 451 17.79 19.66 -21.01
CA GLY A 451 18.82 19.00 -21.82
C GLY A 451 19.96 18.37 -21.02
N ASP A 452 19.99 18.53 -19.69
CA ASP A 452 20.88 17.73 -18.86
C ASP A 452 20.42 16.26 -18.77
N TRP A 453 21.25 15.42 -18.16
CA TRP A 453 20.96 13.98 -18.08
C TRP A 453 19.77 13.68 -17.15
N VAL A 454 19.57 14.42 -16.06
CA VAL A 454 18.45 14.23 -15.13
C VAL A 454 17.15 14.54 -15.86
N TYR A 455 17.09 15.68 -16.54
CA TYR A 455 16.01 16.10 -17.40
C TYR A 455 15.71 15.02 -18.45
N SER A 456 16.73 14.48 -19.12
CA SER A 456 16.54 13.42 -20.13
C SER A 456 15.86 12.16 -19.59
N VAL A 457 16.01 11.86 -18.29
CA VAL A 457 15.32 10.75 -17.63
C VAL A 457 13.87 11.12 -17.31
N ILE A 458 13.66 12.23 -16.60
CA ILE A 458 12.32 12.63 -16.11
C ILE A 458 11.42 13.20 -17.23
N SER A 459 11.99 13.54 -18.39
CA SER A 459 11.25 14.10 -19.53
C SER A 459 11.09 13.11 -20.69
N ASN A 460 11.45 11.84 -20.53
CA ASN A 460 11.35 10.87 -21.62
C ASN A 460 9.88 10.46 -21.85
N SER A 461 9.25 11.06 -22.86
CA SER A 461 7.85 10.83 -23.21
C SER A 461 7.51 9.36 -23.50
N ASP A 462 8.44 8.60 -24.08
CA ASP A 462 8.16 7.23 -24.52
C ASP A 462 8.19 6.27 -23.33
N VAL A 463 9.06 6.54 -22.35
CA VAL A 463 9.08 5.79 -21.08
C VAL A 463 7.85 6.13 -20.24
N ILE A 464 7.49 7.42 -20.17
CA ILE A 464 6.29 7.90 -19.47
C ILE A 464 5.02 7.30 -20.10
N ALA A 465 4.97 7.17 -21.43
CA ALA A 465 3.83 6.58 -22.13
C ALA A 465 3.55 5.13 -21.70
N LEU A 466 4.56 4.36 -21.26
CA LEU A 466 4.34 3.04 -20.68
C LEU A 466 3.51 3.12 -19.39
N ASN A 467 3.81 4.08 -18.53
CA ASN A 467 3.12 4.32 -17.27
C ASN A 467 1.70 4.85 -17.48
N GLN A 468 1.52 5.72 -18.48
CA GLN A 468 0.26 6.40 -18.78
C GLN A 468 -0.55 5.70 -19.88
N ASP A 469 -0.17 4.48 -20.26
CA ASP A 469 -0.91 3.69 -21.24
C ASP A 469 -2.34 3.40 -20.75
N ALA A 470 -3.31 3.65 -21.62
CA ALA A 470 -4.74 3.62 -21.28
C ALA A 470 -5.27 2.22 -20.97
N LEU A 471 -4.53 1.15 -21.28
CA LEU A 471 -4.91 -0.20 -20.87
C LEU A 471 -4.80 -0.38 -19.35
N GLY A 472 -3.92 0.40 -18.71
CA GLY A 472 -3.80 0.43 -17.25
C GLY A 472 -3.36 -0.90 -16.64
N VAL A 473 -2.52 -1.66 -17.35
CA VAL A 473 -2.00 -2.96 -16.91
C VAL A 473 -0.55 -2.81 -16.49
N GLN A 474 -0.27 -3.04 -15.20
CA GLN A 474 1.07 -3.20 -14.65
C GLN A 474 1.81 -4.35 -15.37
N ALA A 475 3.08 -4.13 -15.69
CA ALA A 475 3.92 -5.16 -16.31
C ALA A 475 4.10 -6.38 -15.40
N LYS A 476 4.15 -7.57 -16.00
CA LYS A 476 4.40 -8.84 -15.31
C LYS A 476 5.84 -9.28 -15.55
N ARG A 477 6.53 -9.79 -14.52
CA ARG A 477 7.84 -10.45 -14.69
C ARG A 477 7.66 -11.85 -15.25
N ILE A 478 7.98 -12.02 -16.52
CA ILE A 478 7.77 -13.28 -17.25
C ILE A 478 9.01 -14.18 -17.27
N TYR A 479 10.16 -13.63 -16.87
CA TYR A 479 11.43 -14.35 -16.79
C TYR A 479 12.32 -13.74 -15.72
N THR A 480 13.10 -14.59 -15.05
CA THR A 480 14.23 -14.18 -14.21
C THR A 480 15.28 -15.28 -14.17
N THR A 481 16.55 -14.91 -14.00
CA THR A 481 17.64 -15.90 -13.88
C THR A 481 17.69 -16.60 -12.52
N LYS A 482 16.78 -16.29 -11.59
CA LYS A 482 16.80 -16.78 -10.19
C LYS A 482 15.57 -17.58 -9.74
N ALA A 483 14.54 -17.77 -10.58
CA ALA A 483 13.32 -18.48 -10.19
C ALA A 483 12.58 -19.12 -11.38
N VAL A 484 11.84 -20.21 -11.09
CA VAL A 484 11.00 -20.92 -12.06
C VAL A 484 9.63 -20.27 -12.23
N SER A 485 9.06 -19.71 -11.15
CA SER A 485 7.80 -18.94 -11.16
C SER A 485 8.12 -17.44 -11.04
N PRO A 486 8.59 -16.80 -12.13
CA PRO A 486 9.10 -15.44 -12.09
C PRO A 486 8.07 -14.40 -11.66
N ASP A 487 6.79 -14.57 -11.96
CA ASP A 487 5.76 -13.57 -11.68
C ASP A 487 5.37 -13.47 -10.21
N THR A 488 5.54 -14.54 -9.44
CA THR A 488 5.02 -14.66 -8.06
C THR A 488 6.12 -14.86 -7.02
N THR A 489 7.32 -15.30 -7.43
CA THR A 489 8.42 -15.53 -6.47
C THR A 489 9.02 -14.22 -6.00
N TYR A 490 8.98 -13.92 -4.70
CA TYR A 490 9.71 -12.78 -4.14
C TYR A 490 11.23 -13.08 -4.14
N ILE A 491 12.03 -12.24 -4.82
CA ILE A 491 13.49 -12.45 -4.97
C ILE A 491 14.23 -11.25 -4.40
N ARG A 492 15.04 -11.46 -3.35
CA ARG A 492 15.92 -10.45 -2.76
C ARG A 492 17.34 -10.47 -3.33
N ASP A 493 17.76 -11.60 -3.88
CA ASP A 493 19.04 -11.74 -4.55
C ASP A 493 19.01 -10.93 -5.86
N ASN A 494 19.70 -9.80 -5.85
CA ASN A 494 19.76 -8.86 -6.97
C ASN A 494 20.78 -9.27 -8.05
N ASP A 495 21.58 -10.32 -7.83
CA ASP A 495 22.50 -10.82 -8.87
C ASP A 495 21.76 -11.56 -9.99
N ARG A 496 20.92 -10.84 -10.74
CA ARG A 496 20.00 -11.42 -11.72
C ARG A 496 19.63 -10.48 -12.85
N LEU A 497 19.13 -11.09 -13.93
CA LEU A 497 18.35 -10.41 -14.95
C LEU A 497 16.88 -10.75 -14.76
N ASP A 498 16.04 -9.72 -14.86
CA ASP A 498 14.59 -9.86 -14.95
C ASP A 498 14.12 -9.43 -16.34
N VAL A 499 13.06 -10.07 -16.86
CA VAL A 499 12.34 -9.56 -18.04
C VAL A 499 10.89 -9.30 -17.68
N LEU A 500 10.48 -8.05 -17.88
CA LEU A 500 9.09 -7.61 -17.71
C LEU A 500 8.41 -7.55 -19.07
N ALA A 501 7.15 -7.95 -19.12
CA ALA A 501 6.28 -7.79 -20.28
C ALA A 501 5.04 -6.97 -19.92
N LYS A 502 4.71 -6.00 -20.77
CA LYS A 502 3.56 -5.12 -20.58
C LYS A 502 2.73 -5.06 -21.86
N PRO A 503 1.45 -5.45 -21.85
CA PRO A 503 0.56 -5.19 -22.97
C PRO A 503 0.20 -3.70 -23.01
N LEU A 504 0.06 -3.15 -24.22
CA LEU A 504 -0.28 -1.74 -24.44
C LEU A 504 -1.62 -1.61 -25.16
N ALA A 505 -2.27 -0.45 -25.02
CA ALA A 505 -3.63 -0.20 -25.51
C ALA A 505 -3.76 -0.26 -27.04
N ASP A 506 -2.67 -0.01 -27.76
CA ASP A 506 -2.61 -0.08 -29.23
C ASP A 506 -2.43 -1.51 -29.76
N GLY A 507 -2.24 -2.50 -28.87
CA GLY A 507 -1.98 -3.90 -29.20
C GLY A 507 -0.50 -4.28 -29.27
N SER A 508 0.41 -3.32 -29.10
CA SER A 508 1.85 -3.59 -28.98
C SER A 508 2.20 -4.18 -27.60
N VAL A 509 3.42 -4.71 -27.47
CA VAL A 509 3.97 -5.24 -26.21
C VAL A 509 5.28 -4.55 -25.90
N ALA A 510 5.42 -4.02 -24.69
CA ALA A 510 6.72 -3.59 -24.17
C ALA A 510 7.43 -4.75 -23.46
N LEU A 511 8.68 -5.02 -23.82
CA LEU A 511 9.57 -5.90 -23.06
C LEU A 511 10.72 -5.09 -22.46
N SER A 512 10.99 -5.30 -21.17
CA SER A 512 12.11 -4.67 -20.48
C SER A 512 13.04 -5.73 -19.92
N PHE A 513 14.25 -5.84 -20.49
CA PHE A 513 15.34 -6.64 -19.97
C PHE A 513 16.12 -5.78 -18.97
N ILE A 514 16.21 -6.23 -17.72
CA ILE A 514 16.70 -5.42 -16.61
C ILE A 514 17.82 -6.16 -15.90
N ASN A 515 19.02 -5.58 -15.89
CA ASN A 515 20.10 -6.03 -15.03
C ASN A 515 19.91 -5.43 -13.64
N VAL A 516 19.47 -6.26 -12.69
CA VAL A 516 19.26 -5.82 -11.31
C VAL A 516 20.58 -5.76 -10.54
N SER A 517 21.63 -6.42 -11.04
CA SER A 517 22.88 -6.58 -10.29
C SER A 517 23.80 -5.35 -10.40
N LEU A 518 24.74 -5.27 -9.46
CA LEU A 518 25.83 -4.29 -9.47
C LEU A 518 26.99 -4.67 -10.41
N GLY A 519 26.88 -5.77 -11.16
CA GLY A 519 27.89 -6.23 -12.11
C GLY A 519 27.36 -6.32 -13.55
N ASP A 520 28.25 -6.23 -14.53
CA ASP A 520 27.87 -6.45 -15.93
C ASP A 520 27.43 -7.90 -16.15
N ARG A 521 26.40 -8.10 -16.97
CA ARG A 521 25.80 -9.42 -17.22
C ARG A 521 25.77 -9.76 -18.70
N GLY A 522 26.49 -10.84 -19.06
CA GLY A 522 26.66 -11.31 -20.45
C GLY A 522 25.65 -12.36 -20.91
N ASP A 523 24.59 -12.59 -20.13
CA ASP A 523 23.57 -13.61 -20.41
C ASP A 523 22.90 -13.38 -21.78
N ASP A 524 22.48 -14.46 -22.42
CA ASP A 524 21.82 -14.44 -23.72
C ASP A 524 20.37 -14.87 -23.56
N ILE A 525 19.48 -13.89 -23.33
CA ILE A 525 18.07 -14.12 -23.00
C ILE A 525 17.22 -14.08 -24.27
N PHE A 526 16.36 -15.09 -24.41
CA PHE A 526 15.37 -15.22 -25.49
C PHE A 526 13.97 -15.29 -24.90
N ILE A 527 13.08 -14.43 -25.38
CA ILE A 527 11.67 -14.40 -24.97
C ILE A 527 10.81 -14.81 -26.16
N SER A 528 10.16 -15.97 -26.07
CA SER A 528 9.27 -16.45 -27.12
C SER A 528 7.90 -15.79 -27.05
N LYS A 529 7.20 -15.74 -28.19
CA LYS A 529 5.79 -15.35 -28.24
C LYS A 529 4.92 -16.21 -27.32
N GLU A 530 5.20 -17.51 -27.24
CA GLU A 530 4.45 -18.42 -26.37
C GLU A 530 4.62 -18.06 -24.89
N LEU A 531 5.82 -17.64 -24.46
CA LEU A 531 6.04 -17.17 -23.10
C LEU A 531 5.23 -15.89 -22.80
N ILE A 532 5.23 -14.92 -23.73
CA ILE A 532 4.44 -13.69 -23.62
C ILE A 532 2.94 -14.04 -23.53
N LYS A 533 2.47 -14.91 -24.42
CA LYS A 533 1.08 -15.39 -24.44
C LYS A 533 0.65 -16.01 -23.11
N ASN A 534 1.50 -16.88 -22.54
CA ASN A 534 1.19 -17.57 -21.29
C ASN A 534 1.04 -16.63 -20.10
N TYR A 535 1.81 -15.55 -20.05
CA TYR A 535 1.83 -14.65 -18.89
C TYR A 535 0.91 -13.43 -19.03
N ILE A 536 0.80 -12.84 -20.22
CA ILE A 536 0.05 -11.59 -20.40
C ILE A 536 -1.01 -11.66 -21.50
N GLY A 537 -1.14 -12.80 -22.20
CA GLY A 537 -2.07 -12.94 -23.33
C GLY A 537 -3.53 -12.64 -22.98
N SER A 538 -3.97 -12.99 -21.78
CA SER A 538 -5.33 -12.69 -21.28
C SER A 538 -5.61 -11.19 -21.06
N LYS A 539 -4.55 -10.38 -20.95
CA LYS A 539 -4.62 -8.92 -20.75
C LYS A 539 -4.34 -8.14 -22.05
N MET A 540 -3.99 -8.81 -23.15
CA MET A 540 -3.63 -8.16 -24.41
C MET A 540 -4.85 -7.74 -25.23
N ILE A 541 -4.80 -6.52 -25.75
CA ILE A 541 -5.69 -6.06 -26.83
C ILE A 541 -5.07 -6.51 -28.16
N ARG A 542 -5.91 -6.80 -29.17
CA ARG A 542 -5.48 -7.34 -30.49
C ARG A 542 -4.63 -8.61 -30.39
N PHE A 543 -4.95 -9.46 -29.42
CA PHE A 543 -4.29 -10.74 -29.17
C PHE A 543 -4.01 -11.55 -30.45
N GLU A 544 -5.05 -11.79 -31.27
CA GLU A 544 -4.90 -12.59 -32.50
C GLU A 544 -3.99 -11.93 -33.53
N GLU A 545 -4.08 -10.62 -33.71
CA GLU A 545 -3.20 -9.85 -34.62
C GLU A 545 -1.75 -9.98 -34.18
N PHE A 546 -1.46 -9.79 -32.89
CA PHE A 546 -0.10 -9.89 -32.37
C PHE A 546 0.48 -11.30 -32.57
N PHE A 547 -0.27 -12.36 -32.26
CA PHE A 547 0.26 -13.73 -32.29
C PHE A 547 0.26 -14.40 -33.67
N SER A 548 -0.58 -13.93 -34.60
CA SER A 548 -0.61 -14.41 -35.99
C SER A 548 0.31 -13.62 -36.94
N ALA A 549 0.89 -12.52 -36.48
CA ALA A 549 1.78 -11.68 -37.28
C ALA A 549 2.98 -12.43 -37.85
N SER A 550 3.37 -12.06 -39.07
CA SER A 550 4.52 -12.63 -39.78
C SER A 550 5.84 -11.90 -39.48
N GLY A 551 5.75 -10.71 -38.89
CA GLY A 551 6.89 -9.92 -38.44
C GLY A 551 6.49 -8.83 -37.46
N TYR A 552 7.50 -8.26 -36.82
CA TYR A 552 7.37 -7.21 -35.82
C TYR A 552 8.35 -6.08 -36.10
N GLU A 553 7.90 -4.84 -35.96
CA GLU A 553 8.78 -3.69 -35.76
C GLU A 553 9.10 -3.60 -34.27
N VAL A 554 10.38 -3.56 -33.95
CA VAL A 554 10.87 -3.50 -32.57
C VAL A 554 11.68 -2.21 -32.40
N THR A 555 11.27 -1.36 -31.46
CA THR A 555 11.90 -0.06 -31.20
C THR A 555 12.41 -0.01 -29.76
N ASP A 556 13.70 0.29 -29.57
CA ASP A 556 14.24 0.59 -28.25
C ASP A 556 13.83 1.99 -27.79
N ILE A 557 13.25 2.10 -26.59
CA ILE A 557 12.65 3.37 -26.12
C ILE A 557 13.69 4.41 -25.70
N TRP A 558 14.92 4.01 -25.37
CA TRP A 558 15.97 4.91 -24.92
C TRP A 558 16.86 5.33 -26.09
N THR A 559 17.26 4.39 -26.95
CA THR A 559 18.14 4.67 -28.09
C THR A 559 17.40 5.05 -29.37
N LYS A 560 16.09 4.76 -29.44
CA LYS A 560 15.25 4.89 -30.63
C LYS A 560 15.67 3.99 -31.80
N GLU A 561 16.56 3.02 -31.56
CA GLU A 561 16.96 2.05 -32.57
C GLU A 561 15.75 1.18 -32.96
N LYS A 562 15.55 1.00 -34.27
CA LYS A 562 14.48 0.18 -34.84
C LYS A 562 15.03 -1.05 -35.55
N LYS A 563 14.37 -2.19 -35.36
CA LYS A 563 14.68 -3.46 -36.05
C LYS A 563 13.42 -4.15 -36.50
N THR A 564 13.54 -4.97 -37.53
CA THR A 564 12.49 -5.89 -37.96
C THR A 564 12.84 -7.29 -37.50
N VAL A 565 11.90 -7.94 -36.81
CA VAL A 565 12.04 -9.33 -36.34
C VAL A 565 10.95 -10.17 -36.98
N SER A 566 11.33 -11.20 -37.74
CA SER A 566 10.41 -12.16 -38.38
C SER A 566 10.38 -13.53 -37.69
N GLY A 567 11.00 -13.64 -36.51
CA GLY A 567 11.08 -14.87 -35.72
C GLY A 567 10.06 -14.92 -34.59
N ASP A 568 9.95 -16.09 -33.95
CA ASP A 568 9.03 -16.31 -32.83
C ASP A 568 9.61 -15.90 -31.45
N CYS A 569 10.78 -15.26 -31.44
CA CYS A 569 11.50 -14.86 -30.23
C CYS A 569 12.12 -13.47 -30.34
N PHE A 570 12.21 -12.79 -29.20
CA PHE A 570 12.91 -11.52 -29.02
C PHE A 570 14.15 -11.76 -28.15
N ARG A 571 15.33 -11.39 -28.64
CA ARG A 571 16.61 -11.66 -27.99
C ARG A 571 17.28 -10.38 -27.51
N LEU A 572 17.76 -10.37 -26.27
CA LEU A 572 18.47 -9.22 -25.70
C LEU A 572 19.66 -8.79 -26.58
N LYS A 573 20.48 -9.75 -26.99
CA LYS A 573 21.72 -9.49 -27.75
C LYS A 573 21.51 -8.94 -29.15
N ASP A 574 20.28 -8.99 -29.67
CA ASP A 574 19.98 -8.35 -30.95
C ASP A 574 19.96 -6.83 -30.82
N PHE A 575 19.68 -6.29 -29.63
CA PHE A 575 19.68 -4.84 -29.33
C PHE A 575 20.93 -4.41 -28.54
N HIS A 576 21.48 -5.32 -27.75
CA HIS A 576 22.66 -5.06 -26.92
C HIS A 576 23.65 -6.23 -27.01
N PRO A 577 24.54 -6.26 -28.03
CA PRO A 577 25.39 -7.41 -28.32
C PRO A 577 26.44 -7.69 -27.23
N ASP A 578 26.83 -6.66 -26.48
CA ASP A 578 27.76 -6.74 -25.35
C ASP A 578 27.02 -7.12 -24.05
N ALA A 579 27.79 -7.35 -22.97
CA ALA A 579 27.21 -7.54 -21.65
C ALA A 579 26.39 -6.32 -21.22
N LEU A 580 25.14 -6.55 -20.79
CA LEU A 580 24.28 -5.50 -20.25
C LEU A 580 24.92 -4.95 -18.98
N LYS A 581 25.09 -3.63 -18.93
CA LYS A 581 25.83 -2.98 -17.85
C LYS A 581 25.16 -3.14 -16.49
N ALA A 582 25.95 -3.07 -15.44
CA ALA A 582 25.45 -3.04 -14.07
C ALA A 582 24.29 -2.04 -13.94
N CYS A 583 23.18 -2.50 -13.35
CA CYS A 583 21.98 -1.69 -13.10
C CYS A 583 21.28 -1.13 -14.34
N ASP A 584 21.62 -1.59 -15.55
CA ASP A 584 21.11 -1.06 -16.81
C ASP A 584 19.89 -1.83 -17.32
N ASN A 585 19.19 -1.28 -18.31
CA ASN A 585 18.07 -1.91 -18.98
C ASN A 585 18.06 -1.70 -20.49
N VAL A 586 17.45 -2.67 -21.19
CA VAL A 586 17.05 -2.55 -22.59
C VAL A 586 15.54 -2.72 -22.63
N THR A 587 14.83 -1.69 -23.08
CA THR A 587 13.37 -1.73 -23.14
C THR A 587 12.89 -1.44 -24.55
N ILE A 588 12.14 -2.38 -25.09
CA ILE A 588 11.71 -2.40 -26.49
C ILE A 588 10.19 -2.42 -26.58
N ILE A 589 9.64 -1.74 -27.58
CA ILE A 589 8.24 -1.84 -28.00
C ILE A 589 8.17 -2.73 -29.23
N ILE A 590 7.28 -3.72 -29.18
CA ILE A 590 7.09 -4.72 -30.23
C ILE A 590 5.72 -4.49 -30.86
N THR A 591 5.71 -4.12 -32.13
CA THR A 591 4.49 -3.83 -32.90
C THR A 591 4.36 -4.82 -34.06
N ALA A 592 3.25 -5.55 -34.11
CA ALA A 592 2.93 -6.47 -35.20
C ALA A 592 2.59 -5.71 -36.50
N PHE A 593 2.93 -6.30 -37.66
CA PHE A 593 2.51 -5.79 -38.98
C PHE A 593 2.24 -6.90 -40.00
#